data_AF-A0A7L3YX06-F1
#
_entry.id   AF-A0A7L3YX06-F1
#
_cell.length_a   1.000
_cell.length_b   1.000
_cell.length_c   1.000
_cell.angle_alpha   90.00
_cell.angle_beta   90.00
_cell.angle_gamma   90.00
#
_symmetry.space_group_name_H-M   'P 1'
#
loop_
_entity.id
_entity.type
_entity.pdbx_description
1 polymer ?
#
loop_
_entity_poly.entity_id
_entity_poly.type
_entity_poly.pdbx_seq_one_letter_code
_entity_poly.pdbx_strand_id
1 'polypeptide(L)'
;AMSGTVIPGTPLAVDCWSVRRAGGARLFFLSHMHSDHTVGLSSTWSRPLYCSPLTARLLHRRLQVGAPGPARPPLAAGPAPLTAPAPQVPTRWIRPLEVGQSHVLGGEVTVTLLDSNHCPGSVMFLFEGAFGTILYTGDFRYTSTMQGEPALRGRHIDRLYLDNTHCHPHRALPSRQRATRQAAHVIRTHPQHQVVIGVYSLGKETLLVDLAVEFSTWVVVSPWRLEQMRLLELPDVFTTEEGAGWIRAVDVTEIRWDTLVSWNTLHPTIAILPTGRPVRVTHPNIHPIPYSDHSSFSELCEFVKWLKPCSVIPIVRGGMCQAYFQKYLSSAPQALPDLKIPKPVQESVQQQSKRKERKPMCLLKRAPWHSVPRGVVYESPEEHTEKSEEFTGVKILQQNYCESAFCSKEGCTCHTGKEKGKAELSGEQPGVARAASAVSQAPASDEHFPTRFAEQYLLTPLNVLKQNSSQKFDKLVEDFFRRGEAS
;
A
#
# COMPACT_ATOMS: atom_id res chain seq x y z
N ALA A 1 1.06 -9.02 -0.67
CA ALA A 1 0.78 -10.38 -1.21
C ALA A 1 -0.55 -10.29 -1.97
N MET A 2 -1.32 -11.36 -2.20
CA MET A 2 -2.76 -11.19 -2.46
C MET A 2 -3.51 -11.46 -1.15
N SER A 3 -4.02 -10.41 -0.51
CA SER A 3 -4.80 -10.50 0.75
C SER A 3 -6.21 -11.08 0.52
N GLY A 4 -6.71 -10.97 -0.72
CA GLY A 4 -8.04 -11.42 -1.14
C GLY A 4 -8.41 -12.85 -0.77
N THR A 5 -9.51 -12.97 -0.03
CA THR A 5 -9.99 -14.17 0.65
C THR A 5 -11.41 -14.54 0.20
N VAL A 6 -11.65 -15.82 -0.10
CA VAL A 6 -12.99 -16.40 -0.20
C VAL A 6 -13.26 -17.10 1.13
N ILE A 7 -14.37 -16.78 1.80
CA ILE A 7 -14.64 -17.25 3.16
C ILE A 7 -15.29 -18.65 3.10
N PRO A 8 -14.64 -19.73 3.57
CA PRO A 8 -15.14 -21.09 3.39
C PRO A 8 -16.50 -21.33 4.06
N GLY A 9 -17.36 -22.11 3.38
CA GLY A 9 -18.73 -22.39 3.82
C GLY A 9 -19.70 -21.22 3.68
N THR A 10 -19.37 -20.19 2.89
CA THR A 10 -20.20 -18.98 2.72
C THR A 10 -20.24 -18.52 1.26
N PRO A 11 -21.22 -17.68 0.86
CA PRO A 11 -21.23 -17.02 -0.45
C PRO A 11 -20.32 -15.79 -0.55
N LEU A 12 -19.40 -15.56 0.40
CA LEU A 12 -18.67 -14.31 0.59
C LEU A 12 -17.24 -14.36 0.01
N ALA A 13 -16.85 -13.29 -0.66
CA ALA A 13 -15.46 -13.00 -1.03
C ALA A 13 -15.10 -11.56 -0.63
N VAL A 14 -13.97 -11.38 0.05
CA VAL A 14 -13.43 -10.06 0.42
C VAL A 14 -12.10 -9.84 -0.29
N ASP A 15 -11.93 -8.70 -0.94
CA ASP A 15 -10.73 -8.28 -1.68
C ASP A 15 -10.27 -9.28 -2.76
N CYS A 16 -11.18 -10.14 -3.25
CA CYS A 16 -10.88 -11.29 -4.12
C CYS A 16 -11.60 -11.22 -5.47
N TRP A 17 -10.91 -10.67 -6.48
CA TRP A 17 -11.48 -10.31 -7.79
C TRP A 17 -11.26 -11.35 -8.89
N SER A 18 -10.67 -12.50 -8.55
CA SER A 18 -10.45 -13.59 -9.50
C SER A 18 -11.66 -14.52 -9.55
N VAL A 19 -12.56 -14.32 -10.53
CA VAL A 19 -13.78 -15.13 -10.71
C VAL A 19 -13.48 -16.64 -10.77
N ARG A 20 -12.34 -17.04 -11.35
CA ARG A 20 -11.88 -18.44 -11.38
C ARG A 20 -11.57 -19.01 -9.98
N ARG A 21 -11.08 -18.19 -9.05
CA ARG A 21 -10.82 -18.58 -7.65
C ARG A 21 -12.07 -18.45 -6.76
N ALA A 22 -13.02 -17.60 -7.15
CA ALA A 22 -14.22 -17.24 -6.39
C ALA A 22 -15.49 -17.95 -6.88
N GLY A 23 -15.37 -19.20 -7.39
CA GLY A 23 -16.45 -19.91 -8.07
C GLY A 23 -17.73 -20.13 -7.24
N GLY A 24 -17.61 -20.26 -5.91
CA GLY A 24 -18.75 -20.35 -4.98
C GLY A 24 -19.27 -19.00 -4.49
N ALA A 25 -18.55 -17.90 -4.70
CA ALA A 25 -18.90 -16.60 -4.15
C ALA A 25 -20.01 -15.91 -4.97
N ARG A 26 -20.93 -15.26 -4.26
CA ARG A 26 -22.04 -14.47 -4.81
C ARG A 26 -21.93 -13.00 -4.42
N LEU A 27 -21.50 -12.72 -3.20
CA LEU A 27 -21.33 -11.38 -2.64
C LEU A 27 -19.83 -11.05 -2.55
N PHE A 28 -19.43 -9.89 -3.08
CA PHE A 28 -18.04 -9.44 -3.15
C PHE A 28 -17.87 -8.14 -2.38
N PHE A 29 -16.84 -8.05 -1.56
CA PHE A 29 -16.58 -6.91 -0.68
C PHE A 29 -15.20 -6.33 -0.93
N LEU A 30 -15.07 -5.01 -0.95
CA LEU A 30 -13.80 -4.29 -1.02
C LEU A 30 -13.59 -3.54 0.30
N SER A 31 -12.60 -3.95 1.10
CA SER A 31 -12.32 -3.34 2.40
C SER A 31 -11.80 -1.92 2.26
N HIS A 32 -10.88 -1.68 1.32
CA HIS A 32 -10.26 -0.39 1.06
C HIS A 32 -9.52 -0.36 -0.30
N MET A 33 -8.96 0.80 -0.68
CA MET A 33 -8.50 1.07 -2.04
C MET A 33 -7.00 0.82 -2.34
N HIS A 34 -6.26 0.07 -1.51
CA HIS A 34 -4.86 -0.26 -1.80
C HIS A 34 -4.71 -1.24 -2.98
N SER A 35 -3.50 -1.28 -3.55
CA SER A 35 -3.24 -1.97 -4.82
C SER A 35 -3.27 -3.50 -4.71
N ASP A 36 -2.84 -4.08 -3.59
CA ASP A 36 -2.88 -5.52 -3.33
C ASP A 36 -4.26 -6.04 -2.90
N HIS A 37 -5.13 -5.17 -2.40
CA HIS A 37 -6.55 -5.47 -2.12
C HIS A 37 -7.44 -5.28 -3.36
N THR A 38 -6.93 -4.66 -4.43
CA THR A 38 -7.64 -4.46 -5.72
C THR A 38 -7.08 -5.27 -6.89
N VAL A 39 -6.25 -6.30 -6.64
CA VAL A 39 -5.63 -7.12 -7.70
C VAL A 39 -6.67 -7.88 -8.51
N GLY A 40 -6.81 -7.52 -9.78
CA GLY A 40 -7.79 -8.07 -10.71
C GLY A 40 -9.13 -7.34 -10.73
N LEU A 41 -9.36 -6.36 -9.84
CA LEU A 41 -10.48 -5.43 -9.97
C LEU A 41 -10.15 -4.42 -11.07
N SER A 42 -10.95 -4.44 -12.13
CA SER A 42 -10.84 -3.53 -13.27
C SER A 42 -12.21 -3.27 -13.86
N SER A 43 -12.28 -2.42 -14.88
CA SER A 43 -13.51 -2.08 -15.59
C SER A 43 -14.23 -3.21 -16.32
N THR A 44 -13.59 -4.37 -16.50
CA THR A 44 -14.28 -5.58 -16.99
C THR A 44 -15.12 -6.27 -15.90
N TRP A 45 -15.06 -5.79 -14.65
CA TRP A 45 -15.83 -6.34 -13.54
C TRP A 45 -17.34 -6.10 -13.73
N SER A 46 -18.11 -7.19 -13.59
CA SER A 46 -19.48 -7.30 -14.07
C SER A 46 -20.44 -7.92 -13.03
N ARG A 47 -20.11 -7.79 -11.74
CA ARG A 47 -20.88 -8.34 -10.61
C ARG A 47 -21.03 -7.28 -9.51
N PRO A 48 -22.08 -7.32 -8.66
CA PRO A 48 -22.16 -6.42 -7.51
C PRO A 48 -20.94 -6.55 -6.59
N LEU A 49 -20.38 -5.41 -6.20
CA LEU A 49 -19.37 -5.31 -5.14
C LEU A 49 -19.82 -4.28 -4.09
N TYR A 50 -19.56 -4.58 -2.82
CA TYR A 50 -19.99 -3.80 -1.67
C TYR A 50 -18.78 -3.18 -0.94
N CYS A 51 -18.91 -1.93 -0.50
CA CYS A 51 -17.82 -1.18 0.15
C CYS A 51 -18.37 0.05 0.89
N SER A 52 -17.51 0.78 1.60
CA SER A 52 -17.90 2.06 2.21
C SER A 52 -18.22 3.13 1.14
N PRO A 53 -19.00 4.19 1.47
CA PRO A 53 -19.36 5.22 0.50
C PRO A 53 -18.13 5.93 -0.08
N LEU A 54 -17.13 6.20 0.76
CA LEU A 54 -15.86 6.81 0.32
C LEU A 54 -15.03 5.88 -0.57
N THR A 55 -14.92 4.59 -0.24
CA THR A 55 -14.28 3.61 -1.12
C THR A 55 -15.01 3.51 -2.46
N ALA A 56 -16.35 3.63 -2.51
CA ALA A 56 -17.10 3.72 -3.75
C ALA A 56 -16.75 4.97 -4.58
N ARG A 57 -16.63 6.16 -3.95
CA ARG A 57 -16.19 7.40 -4.63
C ARG A 57 -14.79 7.25 -5.23
N LEU A 58 -13.82 6.77 -4.44
CA LEU A 58 -12.43 6.55 -4.84
C LEU A 58 -12.31 5.51 -5.97
N LEU A 59 -13.04 4.40 -5.87
CA LEU A 59 -13.07 3.35 -6.90
C LEU A 59 -13.64 3.89 -8.21
N HIS A 60 -14.76 4.62 -8.16
CA HIS A 60 -15.36 5.21 -9.34
C HIS A 60 -14.40 6.17 -10.04
N ARG A 61 -13.71 7.06 -9.30
CA ARG A 61 -12.70 7.97 -9.84
C ARG A 61 -11.52 7.24 -10.49
N ARG A 62 -10.92 6.27 -9.81
CA ARG A 62 -9.80 5.48 -10.35
C ARG A 62 -10.16 4.80 -11.69
N LEU A 63 -11.40 4.36 -11.83
CA LEU A 63 -11.92 3.70 -13.03
C LEU A 63 -12.38 4.67 -14.14
N GLN A 64 -12.74 5.91 -13.81
CA GLN A 64 -13.02 6.97 -14.78
C GLN A 64 -11.73 7.49 -15.43
N VAL A 65 -10.70 7.74 -14.62
CA VAL A 65 -9.46 8.43 -15.02
C VAL A 65 -8.51 7.53 -15.84
N GLY A 66 -8.76 6.21 -15.89
CA GLY A 66 -7.89 5.28 -16.62
C GLY A 66 -6.46 5.27 -16.07
N ALA A 67 -6.33 5.38 -14.73
CA ALA A 67 -5.09 5.72 -14.04
C ALA A 67 -3.87 4.92 -14.57
N PRO A 68 -2.79 5.60 -15.02
CA PRO A 68 -1.68 4.93 -15.68
C PRO A 68 -0.99 3.96 -14.72
N GLY A 69 -0.92 2.69 -15.12
CA GLY A 69 0.03 1.76 -14.50
C GLY A 69 1.47 2.21 -14.77
N PRO A 70 2.48 1.64 -14.07
CA PRO A 70 3.88 1.99 -14.25
C PRO A 70 4.37 1.60 -15.65
N ALA A 71 4.23 2.53 -16.58
CA ALA A 71 4.56 2.40 -17.98
C ALA A 71 6.08 2.40 -18.19
N ARG A 72 6.53 1.67 -19.21
CA ARG A 72 7.87 1.86 -19.77
C ARG A 72 7.88 3.18 -20.55
N PRO A 73 9.03 3.89 -20.64
CA PRO A 73 9.12 5.07 -21.50
C PRO A 73 8.74 4.69 -22.94
N PRO A 74 7.85 5.46 -23.61
CA PRO A 74 7.51 5.20 -24.99
C PRO A 74 8.68 5.58 -25.90
N LEU A 75 9.07 4.66 -26.79
CA LEU A 75 9.78 5.04 -28.01
C LEU A 75 8.81 5.83 -28.90
N ALA A 76 9.35 6.79 -29.66
CA ALA A 76 8.54 7.77 -30.37
C ALA A 76 7.56 7.13 -31.37
N ALA A 77 6.29 7.53 -31.27
CA ALA A 77 5.23 7.24 -32.23
C ALA A 77 4.39 8.50 -32.44
N GLY A 78 3.80 8.65 -33.63
CA GLY A 78 3.13 9.87 -34.08
C GLY A 78 1.78 10.18 -33.38
N PRO A 79 1.10 11.27 -33.81
CA PRO A 79 -0.13 11.74 -33.17
C PRO A 79 -1.25 10.68 -33.23
N ALA A 80 -1.75 10.31 -32.05
CA ALA A 80 -2.81 9.32 -31.91
C ALA A 80 -4.22 9.92 -32.15
N PRO A 81 -5.18 9.15 -32.71
CA PRO A 81 -6.56 9.61 -32.87
C PRO A 81 -7.29 9.87 -31.54
N LEU A 82 -8.35 10.67 -31.60
CA LEU A 82 -9.14 11.11 -30.45
C LEU A 82 -9.84 9.96 -29.71
N THR A 83 -9.36 9.70 -28.50
CA THR A 83 -10.15 9.28 -27.32
C THR A 83 -11.34 8.34 -27.55
N ALA A 84 -11.08 7.03 -27.60
CA ALA A 84 -12.07 6.09 -27.07
C ALA A 84 -12.19 6.29 -25.54
N PRO A 85 -13.40 6.29 -24.94
CA PRO A 85 -13.53 6.43 -23.50
C PRO A 85 -12.87 5.25 -22.79
N ALA A 86 -12.11 5.53 -21.73
CA ALA A 86 -11.51 4.50 -20.90
C ALA A 86 -12.61 3.52 -20.42
N PRO A 87 -12.39 2.20 -20.48
CA PRO A 87 -13.38 1.25 -20.00
C PRO A 87 -13.60 1.51 -18.51
N GLN A 88 -14.87 1.67 -18.12
CA GLN A 88 -15.32 1.93 -16.74
C GLN A 88 -15.97 0.66 -16.17
N VAL A 89 -15.90 0.40 -14.85
CA VAL A 89 -16.91 -0.51 -14.26
C VAL A 89 -18.25 0.23 -14.37
N PRO A 90 -19.29 -0.34 -14.99
CA PRO A 90 -20.61 0.28 -14.98
C PRO A 90 -21.08 0.50 -13.54
N THR A 91 -21.36 1.75 -13.17
CA THR A 91 -21.64 2.19 -11.78
C THR A 91 -22.70 1.35 -11.06
N ARG A 92 -23.66 0.79 -11.81
CA ARG A 92 -24.64 -0.21 -11.35
C ARG A 92 -24.08 -1.40 -10.55
N TRP A 93 -22.78 -1.68 -10.65
CA TRP A 93 -22.10 -2.76 -9.92
C TRP A 93 -21.45 -2.31 -8.60
N ILE A 94 -21.17 -1.02 -8.40
CA ILE A 94 -20.63 -0.52 -7.14
C ILE A 94 -21.82 -0.24 -6.21
N ARG A 95 -21.83 -0.87 -5.03
CA ARG A 95 -22.90 -0.78 -4.04
C ARG A 95 -22.34 -0.26 -2.72
N PRO A 96 -22.29 1.08 -2.51
CA PRO A 96 -21.92 1.62 -1.22
C PRO A 96 -22.90 1.14 -0.15
N LEU A 97 -22.39 0.81 1.03
CA LEU A 97 -23.15 0.48 2.23
C LEU A 97 -22.74 1.43 3.34
N GLU A 98 -23.72 1.99 4.06
CA GLU A 98 -23.44 2.96 5.13
C GLU A 98 -22.73 2.31 6.32
N VAL A 99 -21.70 3.00 6.81
CA VAL A 99 -20.87 2.56 7.94
C VAL A 99 -21.63 2.74 9.25
N GLY A 100 -21.49 1.78 10.17
CA GLY A 100 -22.27 1.69 11.41
C GLY A 100 -23.69 1.16 11.24
N GLN A 101 -24.16 0.95 10.01
CA GLN A 101 -25.49 0.39 9.71
C GLN A 101 -25.41 -1.06 9.25
N SER A 102 -26.45 -1.84 9.57
CA SER A 102 -26.59 -3.25 9.19
C SER A 102 -27.45 -3.40 7.93
N HIS A 103 -26.94 -4.12 6.93
CA HIS A 103 -27.55 -4.26 5.60
C HIS A 103 -27.82 -5.74 5.30
N VAL A 104 -29.04 -6.08 4.88
CA VAL A 104 -29.40 -7.45 4.50
C VAL A 104 -29.16 -7.67 3.00
N LEU A 105 -28.33 -8.65 2.67
CA LEU A 105 -27.88 -8.97 1.32
C LEU A 105 -28.28 -10.40 0.93
N GLY A 106 -28.92 -10.54 -0.23
CA GLY A 106 -29.35 -11.84 -0.76
C GLY A 106 -30.43 -12.56 0.06
N GLY A 107 -31.02 -11.92 1.06
CA GLY A 107 -32.02 -12.50 1.97
C GLY A 107 -31.47 -13.37 3.10
N GLU A 108 -30.18 -13.75 3.05
CA GLU A 108 -29.57 -14.77 3.93
C GLU A 108 -28.39 -14.23 4.77
N VAL A 109 -27.87 -13.04 4.45
CA VAL A 109 -26.67 -12.46 5.09
C VAL A 109 -26.95 -11.04 5.54
N THR A 110 -26.74 -10.75 6.82
CA THR A 110 -26.58 -9.38 7.32
C THR A 110 -25.11 -9.01 7.29
N VAL A 111 -24.78 -7.78 6.88
CA VAL A 111 -23.44 -7.21 7.00
C VAL A 111 -23.49 -5.83 7.66
N THR A 112 -22.61 -5.59 8.62
CA THR A 112 -22.37 -4.26 9.20
C THR A 112 -20.95 -3.82 8.85
N LEU A 113 -20.80 -2.63 8.27
CA LEU A 113 -19.48 -2.03 8.01
C LEU A 113 -19.05 -1.22 9.25
N LEU A 114 -17.80 -1.37 9.66
CA LEU A 114 -17.21 -0.64 10.79
C LEU A 114 -15.90 0.01 10.33
N ASP A 115 -15.53 1.18 10.87
CA ASP A 115 -14.23 1.80 10.53
C ASP A 115 -13.06 0.87 10.93
N SER A 116 -12.14 0.61 9.99
CA SER A 116 -10.91 -0.15 10.29
C SER A 116 -9.74 0.76 10.69
N ASN A 117 -9.90 2.09 10.57
CA ASN A 117 -8.96 3.10 11.06
C ASN A 117 -7.53 2.95 10.48
N HIS A 118 -7.45 2.41 9.26
CA HIS A 118 -6.22 2.14 8.53
C HIS A 118 -5.96 3.24 7.48
N CYS A 119 -6.86 3.43 6.52
CA CYS A 119 -6.77 4.53 5.55
C CYS A 119 -8.17 5.07 5.20
N PRO A 120 -8.29 6.26 4.60
CA PRO A 120 -9.59 6.89 4.43
C PRO A 120 -10.58 6.04 3.63
N GLY A 121 -11.67 5.63 4.29
CA GLY A 121 -12.70 4.75 3.72
C GLY A 121 -12.47 3.25 3.93
N SER A 122 -11.45 2.84 4.70
CA SER A 122 -11.18 1.44 5.01
C SER A 122 -12.14 0.88 6.07
N VAL A 123 -12.70 -0.31 5.83
CA VAL A 123 -13.71 -0.91 6.71
C VAL A 123 -13.45 -2.37 7.08
N MET A 124 -13.81 -2.71 8.32
CA MET A 124 -14.07 -4.07 8.76
C MET A 124 -15.49 -4.47 8.36
N PHE A 125 -15.73 -5.76 8.16
CA PHE A 125 -17.06 -6.32 7.90
C PHE A 125 -17.45 -7.30 9.01
N LEU A 126 -18.54 -7.01 9.72
CA LEU A 126 -19.22 -7.99 10.57
C LEU A 126 -20.31 -8.66 9.74
N PHE A 127 -20.14 -9.95 9.41
CA PHE A 127 -21.12 -10.77 8.70
C PHE A 127 -21.87 -11.68 9.67
N GLU A 128 -23.19 -11.75 9.52
CA GLU A 128 -24.07 -12.62 10.30
C GLU A 128 -24.99 -13.40 9.35
N GLY A 129 -25.20 -14.70 9.61
CA GLY A 129 -26.05 -15.57 8.81
C GLY A 129 -25.99 -17.03 9.28
N ALA A 130 -26.50 -17.96 8.48
CA ALA A 130 -26.52 -19.40 8.80
C ALA A 130 -25.13 -20.05 9.01
N PHE A 131 -24.06 -19.33 8.70
CA PHE A 131 -22.66 -19.73 8.88
C PHE A 131 -22.01 -19.20 10.17
N GLY A 132 -22.80 -18.68 11.11
CA GLY A 132 -22.35 -18.02 12.33
C GLY A 132 -22.00 -16.55 12.13
N THR A 133 -21.30 -15.98 13.11
CA THR A 133 -20.84 -14.58 13.09
C THR A 133 -19.37 -14.50 12.71
N ILE A 134 -19.04 -13.72 11.68
CA ILE A 134 -17.69 -13.57 11.14
C ILE A 134 -17.30 -12.09 11.17
N LEU A 135 -16.20 -11.75 11.85
CA LEU A 135 -15.59 -10.43 11.72
C LEU A 135 -14.39 -10.52 10.76
N TYR A 136 -14.39 -9.71 9.72
CA TYR A 136 -13.28 -9.59 8.78
C TYR A 136 -12.67 -8.20 8.89
N THR A 137 -11.45 -8.07 9.41
CA THR A 137 -10.86 -6.74 9.69
C THR A 137 -10.47 -5.96 8.45
N GLY A 138 -10.28 -6.62 7.30
CA GLY A 138 -9.47 -6.03 6.23
C GLY A 138 -8.06 -5.75 6.74
N ASP A 139 -7.48 -4.65 6.31
CA ASP A 139 -6.32 -4.04 6.99
C ASP A 139 -6.84 -3.00 8.00
N PHE A 140 -6.33 -3.03 9.24
CA PHE A 140 -6.89 -2.24 10.35
C PHE A 140 -5.84 -1.81 11.37
N ARG A 141 -6.05 -0.64 12.02
CA ARG A 141 -5.32 -0.26 13.23
C ARG A 141 -6.26 -0.07 14.42
N TYR A 142 -6.23 -1.04 15.32
CA TYR A 142 -6.99 -1.02 16.57
C TYR A 142 -6.70 0.21 17.43
N THR A 143 -7.74 0.70 18.09
CA THR A 143 -7.67 1.57 19.27
C THR A 143 -8.78 1.16 20.24
N SER A 144 -8.60 1.47 21.51
CA SER A 144 -9.61 1.23 22.55
C SER A 144 -10.98 1.87 22.26
N THR A 145 -11.06 2.89 21.40
CA THR A 145 -12.34 3.42 20.89
C THR A 145 -13.23 2.37 20.23
N MET A 146 -12.64 1.36 19.57
CA MET A 146 -13.37 0.26 18.93
C MET A 146 -14.15 -0.59 19.95
N GLN A 147 -13.81 -0.53 21.25
CA GLN A 147 -14.59 -1.20 22.30
C GLN A 147 -15.97 -0.56 22.53
N GLY A 148 -16.18 0.67 22.04
CA GLY A 148 -17.46 1.36 22.04
C GLY A 148 -18.43 0.91 20.94
N GLU A 149 -17.94 0.19 19.91
CA GLU A 149 -18.73 -0.17 18.72
C GLU A 149 -19.97 -1.01 19.08
N PRO A 150 -21.21 -0.50 18.89
CA PRO A 150 -22.42 -1.19 19.31
C PRO A 150 -22.63 -2.55 18.63
N ALA A 151 -22.12 -2.72 17.41
CA ALA A 151 -22.18 -3.98 16.68
C ALA A 151 -21.33 -5.08 17.33
N LEU A 152 -20.18 -4.73 17.92
CA LEU A 152 -19.19 -5.66 18.49
C LEU A 152 -19.33 -5.85 20.00
N ARG A 153 -19.90 -4.87 20.72
CA ARG A 153 -19.99 -4.89 22.19
C ARG A 153 -20.80 -6.10 22.70
N GLY A 154 -20.09 -7.12 23.19
CA GLY A 154 -20.69 -8.36 23.69
C GLY A 154 -21.12 -9.34 22.59
N ARG A 155 -20.74 -9.10 21.33
CA ARG A 155 -21.05 -9.97 20.18
C ARG A 155 -20.23 -11.27 20.26
N HIS A 156 -20.88 -12.41 20.04
CA HIS A 156 -20.18 -13.68 19.80
C HIS A 156 -19.53 -13.66 18.41
N ILE A 157 -18.25 -14.00 18.30
CA ILE A 157 -17.51 -14.05 17.02
C ILE A 157 -16.99 -15.47 16.80
N ASP A 158 -17.62 -16.24 15.91
CA ASP A 158 -17.18 -17.60 15.58
C ASP A 158 -15.81 -17.61 14.87
N ARG A 159 -15.62 -16.65 13.94
CA ARG A 159 -14.44 -16.53 13.08
C ARG A 159 -13.97 -15.09 12.97
N LEU A 160 -12.76 -14.80 13.45
CA LEU A 160 -12.08 -13.53 13.25
C LEU A 160 -11.01 -13.66 12.15
N TYR A 161 -11.25 -13.05 10.98
CA TYR A 161 -10.21 -12.84 9.98
C TYR A 161 -9.43 -11.57 10.33
N LEU A 162 -8.14 -11.72 10.59
CA LEU A 162 -7.30 -10.72 11.26
C LEU A 162 -6.15 -10.24 10.35
N ASP A 163 -5.96 -8.92 10.25
CA ASP A 163 -4.72 -8.32 9.77
C ASP A 163 -3.57 -8.74 10.71
N ASN A 164 -2.65 -9.53 10.18
CA ASN A 164 -1.49 -10.01 10.91
C ASN A 164 -0.17 -9.43 10.38
N THR A 165 -0.22 -8.27 9.71
CA THR A 165 0.94 -7.54 9.13
C THR A 165 2.07 -7.32 10.13
N HIS A 166 1.74 -7.02 11.40
CA HIS A 166 2.72 -6.88 12.48
C HIS A 166 2.50 -7.89 13.61
N CYS A 167 2.09 -9.12 13.27
CA CYS A 167 1.96 -10.21 14.25
C CYS A 167 3.33 -10.79 14.66
N HIS A 168 4.18 -9.94 15.25
CA HIS A 168 5.56 -10.23 15.61
C HIS A 168 5.90 -9.68 17.01
N PRO A 169 6.01 -10.54 18.05
CA PRO A 169 6.22 -10.10 19.44
C PRO A 169 7.42 -9.17 19.66
N HIS A 170 8.50 -9.37 18.89
CA HIS A 170 9.75 -8.61 19.02
C HIS A 170 9.79 -7.31 18.20
N ARG A 171 8.68 -6.90 17.57
CA ARG A 171 8.59 -5.67 16.78
C ARG A 171 7.55 -4.73 17.39
N ALA A 172 7.97 -3.99 18.42
CA ALA A 172 7.18 -2.90 18.97
C ALA A 172 6.98 -1.79 17.93
N LEU A 173 5.79 -1.19 17.91
CA LEU A 173 5.49 -0.01 17.09
C LEU A 173 4.87 1.07 17.99
N PRO A 174 5.26 2.35 17.84
CA PRO A 174 4.64 3.45 18.56
C PRO A 174 3.23 3.77 18.04
N SER A 175 2.48 4.55 18.81
CA SER A 175 1.26 5.20 18.31
C SER A 175 1.58 6.14 17.14
N ARG A 176 0.61 6.38 16.25
CA ARG A 176 0.76 7.31 15.11
C ARG A 176 1.28 8.68 15.58
N GLN A 177 0.70 9.26 16.64
CA GLN A 177 1.16 10.52 17.22
C GLN A 177 2.63 10.50 17.68
N ARG A 178 3.11 9.42 18.30
CA ARG A 178 4.53 9.32 18.70
C ARG A 178 5.45 9.17 17.48
N ALA A 179 5.00 8.51 16.42
CA ALA A 179 5.73 8.45 15.16
C ALA A 179 5.73 9.80 14.41
N THR A 180 4.62 10.55 14.39
CA THR A 180 4.57 11.94 13.89
C THR A 180 5.63 12.80 14.58
N ARG A 181 5.69 12.76 15.92
CA ARG A 181 6.72 13.48 16.69
C ARG A 181 8.16 13.06 16.37
N GLN A 182 8.39 11.79 16.00
CA GLN A 182 9.70 11.32 15.54
C GLN A 182 10.05 11.88 14.16
N ALA A 183 9.10 11.91 13.21
CA ALA A 183 9.29 12.57 11.92
C ALA A 183 9.57 14.08 12.09
N ALA A 184 8.77 14.76 12.91
CA ALA A 184 8.93 16.18 13.19
C ALA A 184 10.22 16.52 13.97
N HIS A 185 10.78 15.59 14.74
CA HIS A 185 12.11 15.76 15.33
C HIS A 185 13.21 15.71 14.25
N VAL A 186 13.12 14.75 13.31
CA VAL A 186 14.06 14.66 12.18
C VAL A 186 13.97 15.89 11.27
N ILE A 187 12.78 16.46 11.05
CA ILE A 187 12.65 17.72 10.29
C ILE A 187 13.35 18.87 11.03
N ARG A 188 13.12 19.02 12.35
CA ARG A 188 13.74 20.08 13.16
C ARG A 188 15.28 20.04 13.18
N THR A 189 15.89 18.86 13.06
CA THR A 189 17.36 18.74 13.01
C THR A 189 17.96 19.05 11.63
N HIS A 190 17.13 19.28 10.60
CA HIS A 190 17.55 19.61 9.23
C HIS A 190 16.91 20.91 8.72
N PRO A 191 17.01 22.05 9.42
CA PRO A 191 16.24 23.29 9.13
C PRO A 191 16.57 23.98 7.80
N GLN A 192 17.62 23.53 7.10
CA GLN A 192 18.02 24.01 5.77
C GLN A 192 17.71 23.00 4.64
N HIS A 193 16.94 21.94 4.92
CA HIS A 193 16.63 20.89 3.94
C HIS A 193 15.18 20.96 3.45
N GLN A 194 15.00 20.64 2.16
CA GLN A 194 13.72 20.19 1.62
C GLN A 194 13.36 18.83 2.22
N VAL A 195 12.08 18.59 2.49
CA VAL A 195 11.60 17.34 3.10
C VAL A 195 10.71 16.59 2.12
N VAL A 196 11.07 15.35 1.81
CA VAL A 196 10.28 14.48 0.93
C VAL A 196 9.72 13.30 1.72
N ILE A 197 8.41 13.11 1.72
CA ILE A 197 7.73 12.05 2.47
C ILE A 197 7.22 10.99 1.49
N GLY A 198 7.78 9.78 1.55
CA GLY A 198 7.37 8.67 0.70
C GLY A 198 6.10 8.01 1.21
N VAL A 199 5.00 8.11 0.44
CA VAL A 199 3.68 7.58 0.81
C VAL A 199 3.13 6.63 -0.26
N TYR A 200 2.11 5.86 0.10
CA TYR A 200 1.32 5.09 -0.86
C TYR A 200 0.21 5.96 -1.47
N SER A 201 -0.42 5.47 -2.54
CA SER A 201 -1.54 6.14 -3.23
C SER A 201 -2.78 6.41 -2.37
N LEU A 202 -2.86 5.90 -1.14
CA LEU A 202 -3.86 6.24 -0.12
C LEU A 202 -3.31 5.89 1.27
N GLY A 203 -3.67 6.65 2.29
CA GLY A 203 -3.19 6.48 3.67
C GLY A 203 -2.12 7.51 4.05
N LYS A 204 -1.96 7.68 5.37
CA LYS A 204 -1.03 8.63 6.04
C LYS A 204 -1.36 10.11 5.83
N GLU A 205 -2.58 10.43 5.39
CA GLU A 205 -3.03 11.82 5.22
C GLU A 205 -2.92 12.61 6.53
N THR A 206 -3.29 12.02 7.68
CA THR A 206 -3.13 12.65 9.01
C THR A 206 -1.68 13.04 9.31
N LEU A 207 -0.70 12.19 8.96
CA LEU A 207 0.72 12.52 9.15
C LEU A 207 1.13 13.73 8.30
N LEU A 208 0.62 13.85 7.07
CA LEU A 208 0.90 14.99 6.21
C LEU A 208 0.25 16.27 6.75
N VAL A 209 -1.00 16.20 7.24
CA VAL A 209 -1.69 17.33 7.88
C VAL A 209 -0.98 17.77 9.17
N ASP A 210 -0.67 16.83 10.07
CA ASP A 210 0.02 17.09 11.33
C ASP A 210 1.32 17.89 11.08
N LEU A 211 2.14 17.43 10.13
CA LEU A 211 3.41 18.06 9.79
C LEU A 211 3.23 19.41 9.06
N ALA A 212 2.25 19.52 8.15
CA ALA A 212 1.95 20.79 7.49
C ALA A 212 1.60 21.90 8.50
N VAL A 213 0.77 21.57 9.48
CA VAL A 213 0.35 22.48 10.56
C VAL A 213 1.50 22.75 11.53
N GLU A 214 2.24 21.72 11.96
CA GLU A 214 3.37 21.84 12.89
C GLU A 214 4.52 22.71 12.33
N PHE A 215 4.70 22.73 11.01
CA PHE A 215 5.73 23.50 10.32
C PHE A 215 5.21 24.72 9.54
N SER A 216 3.91 25.03 9.63
CA SER A 216 3.27 26.16 8.95
C SER A 216 3.61 26.28 7.46
N THR A 217 3.54 25.15 6.74
CA THR A 217 3.94 25.05 5.33
C THR A 217 2.96 24.19 4.54
N TRP A 218 2.81 24.50 3.25
CA TRP A 218 2.08 23.66 2.32
C TRP A 218 2.80 22.33 2.11
N VAL A 219 2.04 21.24 2.00
CA VAL A 219 2.55 19.97 1.50
C VAL A 219 2.27 19.90 0.00
N VAL A 220 3.33 19.92 -0.80
CA VAL A 220 3.24 19.82 -2.26
C VAL A 220 2.97 18.36 -2.65
N VAL A 221 1.96 18.13 -3.48
CA VAL A 221 1.48 16.80 -3.88
C VAL A 221 1.18 16.74 -5.38
N SER A 222 1.06 15.53 -5.94
CA SER A 222 0.61 15.38 -7.33
C SER A 222 -0.87 15.80 -7.51
N PRO A 223 -1.29 16.28 -8.69
CA PRO A 223 -2.67 16.72 -8.93
C PRO A 223 -3.74 15.68 -8.61
N TRP A 224 -3.43 14.40 -8.84
CA TRP A 224 -4.30 13.29 -8.48
C TRP A 224 -4.46 13.15 -6.96
N ARG A 225 -3.37 13.30 -6.18
CA ARG A 225 -3.43 13.26 -4.71
C ARG A 225 -4.15 14.49 -4.13
N LEU A 226 -4.05 15.66 -4.76
CA LEU A 226 -4.84 16.83 -4.38
C LEU A 226 -6.35 16.63 -4.64
N GLU A 227 -6.74 15.94 -5.73
CA GLU A 227 -8.14 15.56 -5.93
C GLU A 227 -8.63 14.60 -4.84
N GLN A 228 -7.81 13.60 -4.44
CA GLN A 228 -8.13 12.74 -3.30
C GLN A 228 -8.32 13.55 -2.02
N MET A 229 -7.38 14.45 -1.69
CA MET A 229 -7.43 15.23 -0.44
C MET A 229 -8.68 16.10 -0.35
N ARG A 230 -9.17 16.63 -1.48
CA ARG A 230 -10.46 17.33 -1.60
C ARG A 230 -11.65 16.39 -1.45
N LEU A 231 -11.61 15.19 -2.06
CA LEU A 231 -12.65 14.15 -1.91
C LEU A 231 -12.76 13.59 -0.47
N LEU A 232 -11.70 13.79 0.32
CA LEU A 232 -11.57 13.42 1.73
C LEU A 232 -11.90 14.55 2.71
N GLU A 233 -12.23 15.74 2.20
CA GLU A 233 -12.63 16.91 3.02
C GLU A 233 -11.57 17.26 4.10
N LEU A 234 -10.29 17.08 3.75
CA LEU A 234 -9.15 17.38 4.62
C LEU A 234 -8.87 18.89 4.72
N PRO A 235 -8.14 19.36 5.76
CA PRO A 235 -7.68 20.73 5.86
C PRO A 235 -6.92 21.20 4.62
N ASP A 236 -7.11 22.47 4.24
CA ASP A 236 -6.51 23.08 3.06
C ASP A 236 -5.05 23.47 3.31
N VAL A 237 -4.20 22.44 3.35
CA VAL A 237 -2.74 22.52 3.57
C VAL A 237 -1.96 21.85 2.43
N PHE A 238 -2.62 21.59 1.31
CA PHE A 238 -2.11 20.80 0.19
C PHE A 238 -2.14 21.59 -1.12
N THR A 239 -1.04 21.56 -1.87
CA THR A 239 -0.92 22.28 -3.16
C THR A 239 -0.26 21.42 -4.24
N THR A 240 -0.47 21.78 -5.50
CA THR A 240 0.28 21.27 -6.66
C THR A 240 1.36 22.23 -7.15
N GLU A 241 1.47 23.41 -6.54
CA GLU A 241 2.42 24.45 -6.92
C GLU A 241 3.82 24.11 -6.39
N GLU A 242 4.80 23.99 -7.30
CA GLU A 242 6.19 23.76 -6.93
C GLU A 242 6.78 25.03 -6.29
N GLY A 243 7.47 24.88 -5.16
CA GLY A 243 8.06 25.99 -4.40
C GLY A 243 7.11 26.65 -3.39
N ALA A 244 5.78 26.47 -3.49
CA ALA A 244 4.82 26.99 -2.51
C ALA A 244 4.94 26.35 -1.11
N GLY A 245 5.57 25.17 -1.01
CA GLY A 245 5.86 24.48 0.23
C GLY A 245 7.16 23.67 0.15
N TRP A 246 7.82 23.48 1.29
CA TRP A 246 9.11 22.77 1.39
C TRP A 246 8.98 21.33 1.93
N ILE A 247 7.75 20.89 2.19
CA ILE A 247 7.41 19.47 2.40
C ILE A 247 6.73 18.97 1.12
N ARG A 248 7.20 17.85 0.58
CA ARG A 248 6.66 17.19 -0.63
C ARG A 248 6.19 15.78 -0.29
N ALA A 249 4.99 15.37 -0.70
CA ALA A 249 4.56 13.97 -0.60
C ALA A 249 4.60 13.29 -1.97
N VAL A 250 5.37 12.21 -2.07
CA VAL A 250 5.70 11.50 -3.32
C VAL A 250 5.36 10.01 -3.22
N ASP A 251 5.35 9.26 -4.33
CA ASP A 251 5.21 7.80 -4.22
C ASP A 251 6.44 7.21 -3.55
N VAL A 252 6.23 6.26 -2.64
CA VAL A 252 7.31 5.62 -1.86
C VAL A 252 8.39 4.97 -2.75
N THR A 253 8.08 4.61 -4.01
CA THR A 253 9.05 4.05 -4.97
C THR A 253 10.01 5.09 -5.55
N GLU A 254 9.73 6.38 -5.41
CA GLU A 254 10.65 7.48 -5.75
C GLU A 254 11.80 7.62 -4.74
N ILE A 255 11.61 7.18 -3.49
CA ILE A 255 12.60 7.33 -2.41
C ILE A 255 13.75 6.34 -2.57
N ARG A 256 14.77 6.75 -3.35
CA ARG A 256 15.94 5.96 -3.71
C ARG A 256 17.21 6.81 -3.68
N TRP A 257 18.38 6.15 -3.66
CA TRP A 257 19.69 6.82 -3.70
C TRP A 257 19.83 7.75 -4.90
N ASP A 258 19.51 7.24 -6.09
CA ASP A 258 19.62 7.96 -7.37
C ASP A 258 18.72 9.20 -7.40
N THR A 259 17.47 9.09 -6.93
CA THR A 259 16.56 10.23 -6.81
C THR A 259 17.03 11.25 -5.78
N LEU A 260 17.53 10.81 -4.63
CA LEU A 260 17.94 11.72 -3.56
C LEU A 260 19.22 12.49 -3.91
N VAL A 261 20.18 11.83 -4.57
CA VAL A 261 21.36 12.50 -5.14
C VAL A 261 20.95 13.55 -6.17
N SER A 262 19.96 13.25 -7.02
CA SER A 262 19.41 14.22 -7.98
C SER A 262 18.78 15.44 -7.29
N TRP A 263 17.89 15.24 -6.31
CA TRP A 263 17.30 16.36 -5.55
C TRP A 263 18.34 17.20 -4.80
N ASN A 264 19.38 16.57 -4.25
CA ASN A 264 20.51 17.25 -3.60
C ASN A 264 21.33 18.16 -4.53
N THR A 265 21.19 18.04 -5.86
CA THR A 265 21.81 19.01 -6.81
C THR A 265 21.07 20.35 -6.87
N LEU A 266 19.79 20.38 -6.47
CA LEU A 266 18.96 21.60 -6.44
C LEU A 266 18.93 22.20 -5.03
N HIS A 267 18.58 21.38 -4.03
CA HIS A 267 18.54 21.78 -2.63
C HIS A 267 18.91 20.60 -1.72
N PRO A 268 19.61 20.82 -0.58
CA PRO A 268 19.79 19.79 0.43
C PRO A 268 18.45 19.16 0.80
N THR A 269 18.37 17.83 0.73
CA THR A 269 17.11 17.09 0.83
C THR A 269 17.23 15.95 1.84
N ILE A 270 16.23 15.83 2.71
CA ILE A 270 15.98 14.61 3.49
C ILE A 270 14.72 13.91 2.99
N ALA A 271 14.71 12.58 3.09
CA ALA A 271 13.53 11.76 2.83
C ALA A 271 13.07 11.04 4.09
N ILE A 272 11.76 11.07 4.33
CA ILE A 272 11.11 10.39 5.45
C ILE A 272 10.30 9.21 4.89
N LEU A 273 10.53 8.02 5.45
CA LEU A 273 9.80 6.79 5.13
C LEU A 273 8.92 6.39 6.32
N PRO A 274 7.66 6.85 6.38
CA PRO A 274 6.70 6.43 7.40
C PRO A 274 6.25 4.97 7.17
N THR A 275 6.86 4.02 7.87
CA THR A 275 6.56 2.58 7.73
C THR A 275 6.85 1.79 9.01
N GLY A 276 5.90 0.96 9.44
CA GLY A 276 6.11 -0.05 10.48
C GLY A 276 6.80 -1.33 9.99
N ARG A 277 7.05 -1.48 8.69
CA ARG A 277 7.77 -2.62 8.11
C ARG A 277 9.27 -2.29 7.99
N PRO A 278 10.21 -3.20 8.32
CA PRO A 278 11.63 -2.96 8.14
C PRO A 278 11.97 -2.59 6.69
N VAL A 279 12.74 -1.52 6.49
CA VAL A 279 13.23 -1.08 5.18
C VAL A 279 14.74 -0.92 5.24
N ARG A 280 15.44 -1.39 4.19
CA ARG A 280 16.86 -1.13 4.01
C ARG A 280 17.04 0.34 3.63
N VAL A 281 17.57 1.13 4.56
CA VAL A 281 18.12 2.47 4.26
C VAL A 281 19.16 2.32 3.16
N THR A 282 19.01 3.06 2.07
CA THR A 282 19.99 3.08 0.98
C THR A 282 20.96 4.25 1.13
N HIS A 283 20.45 5.45 1.45
CA HIS A 283 21.20 6.72 1.56
C HIS A 283 21.07 7.30 2.98
N PRO A 284 22.10 7.95 3.57
CA PRO A 284 22.07 8.46 4.96
C PRO A 284 20.90 9.42 5.25
N ASN A 285 20.58 10.33 4.33
CA ASN A 285 19.44 11.24 4.45
C ASN A 285 18.05 10.58 4.22
N ILE A 286 17.95 9.23 4.23
CA ILE A 286 16.67 8.52 4.22
C ILE A 286 16.40 8.01 5.65
N HIS A 287 15.33 8.52 6.25
CA HIS A 287 14.98 8.28 7.65
C HIS A 287 13.68 7.46 7.74
N PRO A 288 13.77 6.13 8.01
CA PRO A 288 12.59 5.34 8.34
C PRO A 288 12.02 5.76 9.68
N ILE A 289 10.72 6.09 9.70
CA ILE A 289 9.96 6.42 10.90
C ILE A 289 8.92 5.32 11.10
N PRO A 290 8.80 4.71 12.29
CA PRO A 290 7.90 3.57 12.56
C PRO A 290 6.41 3.96 12.68
N TYR A 291 5.95 4.85 11.80
CA TYR A 291 4.53 5.17 11.59
C TYR A 291 3.87 4.00 10.86
N SER A 292 2.76 3.48 11.40
CA SER A 292 2.02 2.37 10.80
C SER A 292 0.52 2.61 10.84
N ASP A 293 -0.13 2.24 9.75
CA ASP A 293 -1.58 2.18 9.57
C ASP A 293 -2.15 0.78 9.88
N HIS A 294 -1.30 -0.15 10.34
CA HIS A 294 -1.70 -1.48 10.81
C HIS A 294 -1.48 -1.61 12.32
N SER A 295 -2.30 -2.43 12.97
CA SER A 295 -2.19 -2.76 14.39
C SER A 295 -0.81 -3.31 14.77
N SER A 296 -0.24 -2.82 15.88
CA SER A 296 0.96 -3.41 16.51
C SER A 296 0.67 -4.77 17.17
N PHE A 297 1.69 -5.56 17.52
CA PHE A 297 1.46 -6.87 18.17
C PHE A 297 0.69 -6.76 19.50
N SER A 298 0.93 -5.71 20.29
CA SER A 298 0.18 -5.45 21.52
C SER A 298 -1.26 -5.01 21.23
N GLU A 299 -1.46 -4.14 20.24
CA GLU A 299 -2.80 -3.73 19.77
C GLU A 299 -3.62 -4.95 19.30
N LEU A 300 -3.01 -5.87 18.55
CA LEU A 300 -3.63 -7.15 18.15
C LEU A 300 -3.96 -8.03 19.36
N CYS A 301 -3.06 -8.14 20.35
CA CYS A 301 -3.31 -8.91 21.57
C CYS A 301 -4.48 -8.36 22.39
N GLU A 302 -4.60 -7.03 22.50
CA GLU A 302 -5.72 -6.38 23.18
C GLU A 302 -7.04 -6.60 22.44
N PHE A 303 -7.07 -6.38 21.13
CA PHE A 303 -8.27 -6.56 20.29
C PHE A 303 -8.82 -7.99 20.38
N VAL A 304 -7.96 -9.01 20.25
CA VAL A 304 -8.38 -10.41 20.33
C VAL A 304 -8.76 -10.82 21.76
N LYS A 305 -8.05 -10.32 22.79
CA LYS A 305 -8.41 -10.53 24.21
C LYS A 305 -9.75 -9.91 24.59
N TRP A 306 -10.13 -8.79 23.96
CA TRP A 306 -11.43 -8.15 24.12
C TRP A 306 -12.54 -8.93 23.41
N LEU A 307 -12.40 -9.22 22.11
CA LEU A 307 -13.41 -9.91 21.31
C LEU A 307 -13.63 -11.37 21.71
N LYS A 308 -12.57 -12.07 22.15
CA LYS A 308 -12.55 -13.51 22.46
C LYS A 308 -13.22 -14.38 21.38
N PRO A 309 -12.79 -14.30 20.11
CA PRO A 309 -13.40 -15.09 19.05
C PRO A 309 -13.16 -16.59 19.28
N CYS A 310 -14.04 -17.45 18.76
CA CYS A 310 -13.84 -18.90 18.83
C CYS A 310 -12.73 -19.40 17.88
N SER A 311 -12.30 -18.59 16.91
CA SER A 311 -11.14 -18.85 16.05
C SER A 311 -10.56 -17.56 15.46
N VAL A 312 -9.24 -17.57 15.21
CA VAL A 312 -8.52 -16.50 14.49
C VAL A 312 -7.95 -17.06 13.19
N ILE A 313 -8.08 -16.34 12.09
CA ILE A 313 -7.65 -16.72 10.75
C ILE A 313 -6.80 -15.57 10.16
N PRO A 314 -5.51 -15.78 9.83
CA PRO A 314 -4.66 -14.72 9.28
C PRO A 314 -5.08 -14.34 7.85
N ILE A 315 -5.27 -13.04 7.59
CA ILE A 315 -5.47 -12.49 6.23
C ILE A 315 -4.15 -12.50 5.45
N VAL A 316 -3.06 -12.09 6.09
CA VAL A 316 -1.73 -11.99 5.49
C VAL A 316 -1.01 -13.34 5.62
N ARG A 317 -0.97 -14.10 4.52
CA ARG A 317 -0.37 -15.43 4.45
C ARG A 317 1.13 -15.41 4.82
N GLY A 318 1.57 -16.40 5.61
CA GLY A 318 3.00 -16.72 5.79
C GLY A 318 3.57 -16.61 7.21
N GLY A 319 2.77 -16.71 8.27
CA GLY A 319 3.31 -16.69 9.64
C GLY A 319 2.46 -17.44 10.68
N MET A 320 3.09 -17.82 11.80
CA MET A 320 2.50 -18.52 12.95
C MET A 320 1.57 -17.63 13.80
N CYS A 321 0.69 -16.88 13.13
CA CYS A 321 -0.20 -15.89 13.76
C CYS A 321 -1.08 -16.50 14.86
N GLN A 322 -1.73 -17.63 14.57
CA GLN A 322 -2.79 -18.22 15.39
C GLN A 322 -2.32 -18.65 16.79
N ALA A 323 -1.08 -19.16 16.90
CA ALA A 323 -0.53 -19.69 18.15
C ALA A 323 -0.46 -18.64 19.27
N TYR A 324 -0.17 -17.37 18.94
CA TYR A 324 -0.09 -16.29 19.93
C TYR A 324 -1.45 -15.95 20.57
N PHE A 325 -2.55 -16.24 19.86
CA PHE A 325 -3.91 -15.87 20.25
C PHE A 325 -4.70 -17.00 20.92
N GLN A 326 -4.19 -18.24 20.93
CA GLN A 326 -4.90 -19.41 21.47
C GLN A 326 -5.42 -19.21 22.91
N LYS A 327 -4.64 -18.54 23.76
CA LYS A 327 -4.96 -18.16 25.15
C LYS A 327 -6.07 -17.09 25.31
N TYR A 328 -6.56 -16.52 24.20
CA TYR A 328 -7.60 -15.49 24.18
C TYR A 328 -8.89 -15.94 23.49
N LEU A 329 -8.91 -17.14 22.90
CA LEU A 329 -10.09 -17.66 22.21
C LEU A 329 -11.21 -18.02 23.19
N SER A 330 -12.46 -17.96 22.73
CA SER A 330 -13.60 -18.46 23.48
C SER A 330 -13.69 -19.99 23.40
N SER A 331 -14.01 -20.63 24.52
CA SER A 331 -14.35 -22.06 24.62
C SER A 331 -15.78 -22.39 24.19
N ALA A 332 -16.55 -21.40 23.72
CA ALA A 332 -17.93 -21.62 23.25
C ALA A 332 -17.97 -22.49 21.98
N PRO A 333 -19.04 -23.28 21.77
CA PRO A 333 -19.21 -24.04 20.53
C PRO A 333 -19.25 -23.11 19.31
N GLN A 334 -18.40 -23.39 18.32
CA GLN A 334 -18.49 -22.72 17.02
C GLN A 334 -19.76 -23.16 16.28
N ALA A 335 -20.42 -22.22 15.61
CA ALA A 335 -21.44 -22.53 14.63
C ALA A 335 -20.83 -23.32 13.46
N LEU A 336 -21.02 -24.65 13.46
CA LEU A 336 -20.71 -25.49 12.31
C LEU A 336 -21.63 -25.08 11.14
N PRO A 337 -21.10 -24.84 9.92
CA PRO A 337 -21.93 -24.48 8.79
C PRO A 337 -22.85 -25.66 8.37
N ASP A 338 -24.17 -25.55 8.63
CA ASP A 338 -25.15 -26.49 8.07
C ASP A 338 -25.26 -26.23 6.56
N LEU A 339 -24.54 -27.03 5.77
CA LEU A 339 -24.33 -26.84 4.33
C LEU A 339 -25.54 -27.23 3.47
N LYS A 340 -26.74 -26.82 3.88
CA LYS A 340 -27.95 -26.78 3.04
C LYS A 340 -27.98 -25.51 2.20
N ILE A 341 -26.94 -25.30 1.39
CA ILE A 341 -26.92 -24.23 0.37
C ILE A 341 -28.16 -24.41 -0.52
N PRO A 342 -29.09 -23.45 -0.58
CA PRO A 342 -30.27 -23.60 -1.41
C PRO A 342 -29.86 -23.76 -2.88
N LYS A 343 -30.45 -24.76 -3.55
CA LYS A 343 -30.30 -24.91 -5.00
C LYS A 343 -30.73 -23.60 -5.67
N PRO A 344 -30.02 -23.12 -6.70
CA PRO A 344 -30.32 -21.84 -7.31
C PRO A 344 -31.76 -21.83 -7.81
N VAL A 345 -32.58 -20.93 -7.25
CA VAL A 345 -33.91 -20.63 -7.78
C VAL A 345 -33.69 -20.12 -9.21
N GLN A 346 -34.17 -20.89 -10.19
CA GLN A 346 -34.33 -20.36 -11.53
C GLN A 346 -35.49 -19.36 -11.47
N GLU A 347 -35.21 -18.07 -11.65
CA GLU A 347 -36.24 -17.07 -11.88
C GLU A 347 -36.96 -17.43 -13.17
N SER A 348 -38.13 -18.04 -13.04
CA SER A 348 -38.92 -18.54 -14.15
C SER A 348 -39.57 -17.36 -14.88
N VAL A 349 -38.95 -16.92 -15.98
CA VAL A 349 -39.53 -15.95 -16.92
C VAL A 349 -40.71 -16.61 -17.65
N GLN A 350 -41.84 -16.71 -16.95
CA GLN A 350 -43.12 -17.22 -17.45
C GLN A 350 -44.21 -16.16 -17.33
N GLN A 351 -44.12 -15.10 -18.12
CA GLN A 351 -45.29 -14.29 -18.47
C GLN A 351 -45.18 -13.73 -19.89
N GLN A 352 -45.55 -14.56 -20.88
CA GLN A 352 -46.47 -14.19 -21.96
C GLN A 352 -46.77 -15.40 -22.87
N SER A 353 -47.88 -16.08 -22.58
CA SER A 353 -48.40 -17.20 -23.37
C SER A 353 -49.53 -16.74 -24.31
N LYS A 354 -49.21 -16.43 -25.58
CA LYS A 354 -50.21 -16.42 -26.66
C LYS A 354 -49.72 -17.20 -27.88
N ARG A 355 -50.20 -18.44 -27.96
CA ARG A 355 -49.96 -19.42 -29.02
C ARG A 355 -50.80 -19.09 -30.26
N LYS A 356 -50.19 -19.13 -31.45
CA LYS A 356 -50.88 -19.40 -32.72
C LYS A 356 -49.99 -20.29 -33.58
N GLU A 357 -50.62 -21.20 -34.31
CA GLU A 357 -49.97 -22.39 -34.87
C GLU A 357 -49.76 -22.28 -36.39
N ARG A 358 -48.76 -23.00 -36.91
CA ARG A 358 -48.90 -23.78 -38.16
C ARG A 358 -47.83 -24.87 -38.29
N LYS A 359 -48.03 -25.77 -39.26
CA LYS A 359 -47.50 -27.14 -39.30
C LYS A 359 -46.10 -27.27 -39.94
N PRO A 360 -45.36 -28.36 -39.65
CA PRO A 360 -44.08 -28.67 -40.28
C PRO A 360 -44.23 -29.40 -41.63
N MET A 361 -43.18 -29.34 -42.46
CA MET A 361 -42.83 -30.40 -43.41
C MET A 361 -41.31 -30.44 -43.62
N CYS A 362 -40.80 -31.41 -44.40
CA CYS A 362 -39.43 -31.91 -44.29
C CYS A 362 -38.68 -31.97 -45.64
N LEU A 363 -37.40 -32.35 -45.60
CA LEU A 363 -36.47 -32.63 -46.72
C LEU A 363 -35.89 -31.36 -47.38
N LEU A 364 -34.68 -31.35 -47.98
CA LEU A 364 -33.81 -32.47 -48.39
C LEU A 364 -32.30 -32.19 -48.17
N LYS A 365 -31.49 -33.24 -48.31
CA LYS A 365 -30.05 -33.37 -47.98
C LYS A 365 -29.10 -32.51 -48.85
N ARG A 366 -28.03 -31.98 -48.25
CA ARG A 366 -26.61 -32.34 -48.55
C ARG A 366 -25.63 -31.72 -47.52
N ALA A 367 -24.37 -32.15 -47.55
CA ALA A 367 -23.26 -31.81 -46.64
C ALA A 367 -21.93 -31.97 -47.45
N PRO A 368 -20.71 -32.07 -46.86
CA PRO A 368 -20.14 -31.58 -45.59
C PRO A 368 -18.82 -30.74 -45.78
N TRP A 369 -18.02 -30.57 -44.71
CA TRP A 369 -16.57 -30.22 -44.60
C TRP A 369 -16.13 -28.80 -44.15
N HIS A 370 -15.32 -28.78 -43.07
CA HIS A 370 -14.05 -28.08 -42.74
C HIS A 370 -13.63 -26.76 -43.46
N SER A 371 -12.81 -25.84 -42.91
CA SER A 371 -11.94 -25.84 -41.70
C SER A 371 -11.57 -24.42 -41.21
N VAL A 372 -10.87 -24.34 -40.07
CA VAL A 372 -10.30 -23.12 -39.44
C VAL A 372 -9.21 -22.44 -40.30
N PRO A 373 -9.19 -21.10 -40.44
CA PRO A 373 -8.07 -20.36 -41.03
C PRO A 373 -6.84 -20.28 -40.09
N ARG A 374 -5.63 -20.43 -40.64
CA ARG A 374 -4.36 -20.03 -40.00
C ARG A 374 -3.80 -18.77 -40.65
N GLY A 375 -2.75 -18.20 -40.06
CA GLY A 375 -2.18 -16.89 -40.42
C GLY A 375 -1.50 -16.83 -41.79
N VAL A 376 -1.18 -15.60 -42.21
CA VAL A 376 -0.60 -15.25 -43.51
C VAL A 376 0.93 -15.21 -43.41
N VAL A 377 1.62 -15.68 -44.46
CA VAL A 377 3.06 -15.57 -44.67
C VAL A 377 3.32 -14.45 -45.70
N TYR A 378 4.41 -13.72 -45.56
CA TYR A 378 4.92 -12.80 -46.58
C TYR A 378 6.21 -13.35 -47.18
N GLU A 379 6.38 -13.16 -48.50
CA GLU A 379 7.54 -13.62 -49.26
C GLU A 379 8.68 -12.59 -49.24
N SER A 380 9.92 -13.06 -49.41
CA SER A 380 11.11 -12.22 -49.52
C SER A 380 11.44 -11.94 -50.99
N PRO A 381 11.79 -10.70 -51.38
CA PRO A 381 12.45 -10.42 -52.66
C PRO A 381 13.85 -11.03 -52.73
N GLU A 382 14.28 -11.42 -53.93
CA GLU A 382 15.56 -12.10 -54.20
C GLU A 382 16.74 -11.12 -54.41
N GLU A 383 17.95 -11.69 -54.49
CA GLU A 383 19.21 -10.95 -54.54
C GLU A 383 19.52 -10.38 -55.95
N HIS A 384 20.09 -9.17 -56.00
CA HIS A 384 20.93 -8.74 -57.11
C HIS A 384 22.28 -8.22 -56.59
N THR A 385 23.35 -8.85 -57.07
CA THR A 385 24.74 -8.53 -56.72
C THR A 385 25.31 -7.42 -57.59
N GLU A 386 26.00 -6.45 -57.00
CA GLU A 386 27.19 -5.85 -57.64
C GLU A 386 28.18 -5.26 -56.61
N LYS A 387 29.30 -4.71 -57.08
CA LYS A 387 30.59 -4.78 -56.37
C LYS A 387 31.04 -3.52 -55.61
N SER A 388 31.97 -3.76 -54.70
CA SER A 388 32.82 -2.80 -54.00
C SER A 388 33.65 -1.91 -54.93
N GLU A 389 33.72 -0.61 -54.62
CA GLU A 389 34.90 0.23 -54.86
C GLU A 389 35.26 1.04 -53.60
N GLU A 390 36.54 1.37 -53.47
CA GLU A 390 37.19 2.13 -52.40
C GLU A 390 37.99 3.26 -53.06
N PHE A 391 38.04 4.49 -52.50
CA PHE A 391 39.28 5.32 -52.44
C PHE A 391 39.13 6.70 -51.74
N THR A 392 40.09 6.98 -50.83
CA THR A 392 40.77 8.26 -50.52
C THR A 392 40.06 9.62 -50.31
N GLY A 393 40.39 10.26 -49.17
CA GLY A 393 40.66 11.72 -49.05
C GLY A 393 39.51 12.61 -48.52
N VAL A 394 39.74 13.72 -47.79
CA VAL A 394 40.99 14.46 -47.47
C VAL A 394 40.96 15.08 -46.04
N LYS A 395 42.16 15.25 -45.47
CA LYS A 395 42.67 16.10 -44.34
C LYS A 395 41.98 17.49 -44.16
N ILE A 396 42.09 18.29 -43.07
CA ILE A 396 42.73 18.29 -41.72
C ILE A 396 42.11 19.49 -40.92
N LEU A 397 41.97 19.50 -39.58
CA LEU A 397 42.87 20.05 -38.51
C LEU A 397 42.14 19.77 -37.16
N GLN A 398 42.71 19.18 -36.07
CA GLN A 398 43.79 19.67 -35.17
C GLN A 398 43.51 21.08 -34.63
N GLN A 399 43.62 21.45 -33.35
CA GLN A 399 44.50 21.07 -32.22
C GLN A 399 43.76 21.32 -30.87
N ASN A 400 44.18 20.90 -29.67
CA ASN A 400 45.20 19.95 -29.19
C ASN A 400 44.87 19.46 -27.76
N TYR A 401 45.54 18.38 -27.33
CA TYR A 401 45.51 17.80 -25.97
C TYR A 401 46.37 18.57 -24.95
N CYS A 402 46.15 18.32 -23.65
CA CYS A 402 47.21 17.94 -22.71
C CYS A 402 46.64 17.38 -21.39
N GLU A 403 47.38 16.46 -20.75
CA GLU A 403 46.96 15.74 -19.53
C GLU A 403 47.93 15.96 -18.35
N SER A 404 47.40 15.77 -17.13
CA SER A 404 48.08 15.29 -15.90
C SER A 404 49.43 15.87 -15.43
N ALA A 405 49.47 16.33 -14.17
CA ALA A 405 50.68 16.37 -13.34
C ALA A 405 50.35 16.17 -11.85
N PHE A 406 51.35 15.79 -11.05
CA PHE A 406 51.22 15.42 -9.63
C PHE A 406 51.52 16.59 -8.66
N CYS A 407 50.84 16.58 -7.50
CA CYS A 407 51.35 16.86 -6.14
C CYS A 407 52.48 17.91 -5.93
N SER A 408 52.23 18.96 -5.11
CA SER A 408 52.73 19.00 -3.72
C SER A 408 52.47 20.31 -2.93
N LYS A 409 52.27 20.13 -1.62
CA LYS A 409 52.61 20.98 -0.44
C LYS A 409 52.34 22.50 -0.37
N GLU A 410 52.01 22.89 0.88
CA GLU A 410 52.18 24.24 1.49
C GLU A 410 51.33 25.39 0.89
N GLY A 411 50.94 26.42 1.65
CA GLY A 411 51.11 26.66 3.08
C GLY A 411 51.04 28.15 3.38
N CYS A 412 49.86 28.71 3.69
CA CYS A 412 49.69 30.15 3.89
C CYS A 412 48.76 30.49 5.06
N THR A 413 49.35 31.06 6.12
CA THR A 413 48.66 31.81 7.18
C THR A 413 49.10 33.27 7.12
N CYS A 414 48.14 34.20 7.08
CA CYS A 414 48.39 35.61 7.42
C CYS A 414 47.16 36.20 8.13
N HIS A 415 47.40 37.15 9.03
CA HIS A 415 46.41 37.65 10.00
C HIS A 415 45.70 38.93 9.53
N THR A 416 44.45 39.13 9.99
CA THR A 416 44.01 40.29 10.81
C THR A 416 42.50 40.18 11.15
N GLY A 417 41.98 40.65 12.29
CA GLY A 417 42.67 41.06 13.53
C GLY A 417 42.03 42.23 14.30
N LYS A 418 40.98 41.98 15.11
CA LYS A 418 40.52 42.79 16.29
C LYS A 418 39.33 42.07 16.97
N GLU A 419 39.35 41.86 18.30
CA GLU A 419 38.83 42.73 19.38
C GLU A 419 37.31 42.98 19.29
N LYS A 420 36.49 42.94 20.36
CA LYS A 420 36.61 42.66 21.82
C LYS A 420 35.31 41.93 22.23
N GLY A 421 35.07 41.35 23.40
CA GLY A 421 35.78 41.27 24.68
C GLY A 421 34.72 40.90 25.74
N LYS A 422 34.99 39.99 26.68
CA LYS A 422 33.97 39.42 27.58
C LYS A 422 34.29 39.77 29.04
N ALA A 423 33.28 40.23 29.79
CA ALA A 423 33.37 40.57 31.21
C ALA A 423 32.37 39.75 32.04
N GLU A 424 32.58 39.65 33.35
CA GLU A 424 31.87 38.73 34.26
C GLU A 424 31.80 39.32 35.67
N LEU A 425 30.74 38.99 36.44
CA LEU A 425 30.54 39.30 37.89
C LEU A 425 30.30 40.80 38.25
N SER A 426 29.57 41.19 39.31
CA SER A 426 28.73 40.48 40.34
C SER A 426 27.79 41.47 41.09
N GLY A 427 26.83 40.95 41.88
CA GLY A 427 26.04 41.69 42.90
C GLY A 427 24.76 42.40 42.38
N GLU A 428 23.68 42.63 43.15
CA GLU A 428 23.26 42.20 44.50
C GLU A 428 21.71 42.00 44.56
N GLN A 429 21.14 41.66 45.73
CA GLN A 429 19.70 41.41 45.98
C GLN A 429 19.11 42.48 46.98
N PRO A 430 17.88 42.42 47.59
CA PRO A 430 16.96 41.28 47.86
C PRO A 430 15.43 41.51 47.64
N GLY A 431 14.59 40.48 47.89
CA GLY A 431 13.11 40.62 47.87
C GLY A 431 12.24 39.37 48.14
N VAL A 432 12.21 38.88 49.40
CA VAL A 432 11.06 38.28 50.17
C VAL A 432 9.80 37.82 49.37
N ALA A 433 9.20 36.61 49.44
CA ALA A 433 9.37 35.33 50.17
C ALA A 433 8.59 34.21 49.38
N ARG A 434 8.40 32.93 49.75
CA ARG A 434 8.34 32.21 51.05
C ARG A 434 8.63 30.68 50.87
N ALA A 435 8.71 29.94 51.99
CA ALA A 435 9.17 28.54 52.14
C ALA A 435 8.22 27.45 51.50
N ALA A 436 8.56 26.15 51.41
CA ALA A 436 9.50 25.37 52.24
C ALA A 436 10.07 24.05 51.61
N SER A 437 11.16 23.54 52.23
CA SER A 437 11.72 22.15 52.28
C SER A 437 11.87 21.34 50.97
N ALA A 438 13.06 20.92 50.48
CA ALA A 438 14.19 20.18 51.11
C ALA A 438 13.84 18.71 51.45
N VAL A 439 14.70 17.68 51.27
CA VAL A 439 16.12 17.52 50.86
C VAL A 439 16.33 16.05 50.37
N SER A 440 17.38 15.54 49.68
CA SER A 440 18.76 15.97 49.37
C SER A 440 19.37 15.26 48.13
N GLN A 441 20.37 15.90 47.51
CA GLN A 441 21.61 15.35 46.88
C GLN A 441 21.58 14.27 45.76
N ALA A 442 22.74 14.15 45.07
CA ALA A 442 23.02 13.47 43.79
C ALA A 442 24.40 12.72 43.91
N PRO A 443 25.15 12.26 42.87
CA PRO A 443 24.93 12.32 41.41
C PRO A 443 25.33 11.05 40.58
N ALA A 444 25.14 11.16 39.25
CA ALA A 444 25.94 10.59 38.15
C ALA A 444 26.13 9.06 37.94
N SER A 445 25.81 8.62 36.72
CA SER A 445 26.74 7.82 35.87
C SER A 445 26.36 7.93 34.38
N ASP A 446 27.31 8.27 33.52
CA ASP A 446 27.20 8.03 32.07
C ASP A 446 27.33 6.52 31.79
N GLU A 447 26.54 5.99 30.85
CA GLU A 447 26.69 4.62 30.33
C GLU A 447 26.75 4.66 28.80
N HIS A 448 27.85 4.17 28.23
CA HIS A 448 28.10 4.15 26.79
C HIS A 448 27.23 3.11 26.09
N PHE A 449 26.56 3.48 24.99
CA PHE A 449 25.94 2.52 24.08
C PHE A 449 27.00 1.78 23.23
N PRO A 450 27.18 0.45 23.37
CA PRO A 450 28.18 -0.27 22.59
C PRO A 450 27.75 -0.41 21.13
N THR A 451 28.43 0.28 20.23
CA THR A 451 28.19 0.17 18.79
C THR A 451 29.00 -0.99 18.21
N ARG A 452 28.39 -2.18 18.02
CA ARG A 452 28.67 -3.17 16.95
C ARG A 452 27.91 -4.50 17.13
N PHE A 453 27.97 -5.33 16.07
CA PHE A 453 27.56 -6.74 15.98
C PHE A 453 26.06 -7.07 16.02
N ALA A 454 25.41 -6.85 14.87
CA ALA A 454 24.37 -7.75 14.35
C ALA A 454 24.40 -7.83 12.80
N GLU A 455 25.59 -7.79 12.20
CA GLU A 455 25.74 -8.06 10.76
C GLU A 455 25.68 -9.58 10.50
N GLN A 456 24.50 -10.09 10.13
CA GLN A 456 24.34 -11.17 9.15
C GLN A 456 22.84 -11.48 8.97
N TYR A 457 22.30 -11.14 7.81
CA TYR A 457 21.50 -12.00 6.91
C TYR A 457 21.06 -11.14 5.72
N LEU A 458 21.71 -11.36 4.58
CA LEU A 458 21.50 -10.62 3.32
C LEU A 458 20.37 -11.26 2.48
N LEU A 459 20.08 -10.60 1.34
CA LEU A 459 19.00 -10.89 0.38
C LEU A 459 17.61 -10.41 0.88
N THR A 460 16.77 -9.74 0.08
CA THR A 460 16.74 -9.57 -1.39
C THR A 460 16.53 -8.09 -1.80
N PRO A 461 17.10 -7.59 -2.92
CA PRO A 461 16.80 -6.24 -3.42
C PRO A 461 15.37 -6.07 -3.95
N LEU A 462 14.77 -4.89 -3.75
CA LEU A 462 13.38 -4.55 -4.12
C LEU A 462 13.06 -4.53 -5.63
N ASN A 463 14.06 -4.72 -6.51
CA ASN A 463 13.90 -4.60 -7.97
C ASN A 463 13.72 -5.94 -8.74
N VAL A 464 13.67 -7.09 -8.06
CA VAL A 464 13.60 -8.43 -8.72
C VAL A 464 12.21 -9.08 -8.59
N LEU A 465 11.15 -8.34 -8.98
CA LEU A 465 9.77 -8.86 -9.11
C LEU A 465 9.11 -8.52 -10.45
N LYS A 466 9.91 -8.25 -11.48
CA LYS A 466 9.51 -8.31 -12.89
C LYS A 466 10.55 -9.16 -13.64
N GLN A 467 10.10 -10.03 -14.54
CA GLN A 467 10.90 -11.02 -15.29
C GLN A 467 11.48 -12.19 -14.48
N ASN A 468 10.62 -13.11 -14.07
CA ASN A 468 10.90 -14.55 -14.16
C ASN A 468 9.57 -15.29 -14.38
N SER A 469 9.55 -16.31 -15.25
CA SER A 469 8.40 -17.23 -15.37
C SER A 469 8.47 -18.29 -14.26
N SER A 470 7.33 -18.77 -13.78
CA SER A 470 7.23 -19.71 -12.65
C SER A 470 8.24 -20.86 -12.78
N GLN A 471 8.25 -21.51 -13.95
CA GLN A 471 9.10 -22.67 -14.28
C GLN A 471 10.61 -22.44 -14.06
N LYS A 472 11.12 -21.20 -14.11
CA LYS A 472 12.52 -20.89 -13.75
C LYS A 472 12.73 -20.77 -12.24
N PHE A 473 11.77 -20.22 -11.51
CA PHE A 473 11.80 -20.15 -10.05
C PHE A 473 11.65 -21.54 -9.44
N ASP A 474 10.64 -22.30 -9.88
CA ASP A 474 10.34 -23.65 -9.40
C ASP A 474 11.55 -24.58 -9.57
N LYS A 475 12.24 -24.52 -10.71
CA LYS A 475 13.48 -25.28 -10.96
C LYS A 475 14.67 -24.82 -10.11
N LEU A 476 14.83 -23.51 -9.86
CA LEU A 476 15.87 -23.01 -8.96
C LEU A 476 15.65 -23.42 -7.49
N VAL A 477 14.39 -23.59 -7.09
CA VAL A 477 14.02 -24.10 -5.76
C VAL A 477 14.31 -25.60 -5.65
N GLU A 478 13.93 -26.41 -6.65
CA GLU A 478 14.31 -27.83 -6.69
C GLU A 478 15.83 -28.02 -6.67
N ASP A 479 16.57 -27.29 -7.52
CA ASP A 479 18.03 -27.41 -7.62
C ASP A 479 18.78 -26.77 -6.41
N PHE A 480 18.06 -26.12 -5.48
CA PHE A 480 18.56 -25.74 -4.17
C PHE A 480 18.40 -26.90 -3.16
N PHE A 481 17.20 -27.47 -3.04
CA PHE A 481 16.95 -28.63 -2.17
C PHE A 481 17.82 -29.83 -2.55
N ARG A 482 17.98 -30.11 -3.85
CA ARG A 482 18.82 -31.21 -4.39
C ARG A 482 20.31 -31.11 -4.03
N ARG A 483 20.77 -29.98 -3.47
CA ARG A 483 22.15 -29.79 -2.97
C ARG A 483 22.27 -29.89 -1.45
N GLY A 484 21.15 -29.85 -0.73
CA GLY A 484 21.11 -30.00 0.73
C GLY A 484 21.19 -31.46 1.20
N GLU A 485 20.99 -32.42 0.30
CA GLU A 485 21.01 -33.87 0.58
C GLU A 485 22.33 -34.55 0.16
N ALA A 486 23.37 -33.76 -0.16
CA ALA A 486 24.65 -34.24 -0.67
C ALA A 486 25.85 -33.45 -0.06
N SER A 487 25.89 -33.34 1.26
CA SER A 487 27.02 -32.85 2.07
C SER A 487 26.95 -33.42 3.49
#